data_AF-A0A1B9IQU7-F1
#
_entry.id   AF-A0A1B9IQU7-F1
#
_cell.length_a   1.000
_cell.length_b   1.000
_cell.length_c   1.000
_cell.angle_alpha   90.00
_cell.angle_beta   90.00
_cell.angle_gamma   90.00
#
_symmetry.space_group_name_H-M   'P 1'
#
loop_
_entity.id
_entity.type
_entity.pdbx_description
1 polymer ?
#
loop_
_entity_poly.entity_id
_entity_poly.type
_entity_poly.pdbx_seq_one_letter_code
_entity_poly.pdbx_strand_id
1 'polypeptide(L)'
;MLALTIFGSMLLPILAMAEVMAKIKINLPDSSTYRDYYNYDDFVWGGDSKEIEFSQTQITDEFAIKFKWITWADTGGDYTHGSSVWNMTCYAQSTATYIGTAEWTLSQDKENPITGTANSPGRVWCPADQGECRDGCVDVDSVSVAIQHSTEPSSAGIRRR
;
A
#
# COMPACT_ATOMS: atom_id res chain seq x y z
N MET A 1 -2.44 14.64 70.72
CA MET A 1 -2.76 15.41 69.51
C MET A 1 -1.54 15.36 68.60
N LEU A 2 -1.61 14.61 67.50
CA LEU A 2 -0.66 14.72 66.39
C LEU A 2 -1.51 14.83 65.13
N ALA A 3 -1.61 16.03 64.59
CA ALA A 3 -2.22 16.29 63.29
C ALA A 3 -1.15 15.99 62.23
N LEU A 4 -1.41 14.98 61.39
CA LEU A 4 -0.59 14.67 60.22
C LEU A 4 -1.44 14.94 58.98
N THR A 5 -1.39 16.19 58.51
CA THR A 5 -1.83 16.56 57.17
C THR A 5 -0.77 16.11 56.17
N ILE A 6 -1.06 15.11 55.36
CA ILE A 6 -0.30 14.84 54.14
C ILE A 6 -1.22 15.14 52.96
N PHE A 7 -0.98 16.32 52.36
CA PHE A 7 -1.29 16.58 50.96
C PHE A 7 -0.58 15.53 50.11
N GLY A 8 -1.31 14.81 49.26
CA GLY A 8 -0.74 13.69 48.53
C GLY A 8 -1.41 13.43 47.20
N SER A 9 -1.05 14.25 46.22
CA SER A 9 -1.07 13.96 44.78
C SER A 9 -2.45 13.81 44.11
N MET A 10 -2.95 14.91 43.55
CA MET A 10 -3.77 14.82 42.34
C MET A 10 -2.89 14.26 41.22
N LEU A 11 -3.02 12.97 40.94
CA LEU A 11 -2.61 12.37 39.68
C LEU A 11 -3.44 13.01 38.56
N LEU A 12 -2.91 14.05 37.93
CA LEU A 12 -3.37 14.48 36.62
C LEU A 12 -3.09 13.33 35.66
N PRO A 13 -4.11 12.76 34.99
CA PRO A 13 -3.86 11.86 33.88
C PRO A 13 -3.21 12.69 32.77
N ILE A 14 -1.90 12.57 32.63
CA ILE A 14 -1.20 12.95 31.40
C ILE A 14 -1.79 12.03 30.34
N LEU A 15 -2.76 12.55 29.57
CA LEU A 15 -3.06 12.03 28.24
C LEU A 15 -1.75 12.17 27.46
N ALA A 16 -0.90 11.14 27.53
CA ALA A 16 0.23 11.01 26.64
C ALA A 16 -0.36 10.87 25.24
N MET A 17 -0.52 12.00 24.55
CA MET A 17 -0.76 12.00 23.12
C MET A 17 0.48 11.34 22.53
N ALA A 18 0.31 10.20 21.86
CA ALA A 18 1.42 9.51 21.22
C ALA A 18 2.08 10.50 20.26
N GLU A 19 3.33 10.88 20.56
CA GLU A 19 4.07 11.85 19.78
C GLU A 19 4.24 11.32 18.36
N VAL A 20 3.92 12.16 17.38
CA VAL A 20 4.07 11.83 15.95
C VAL A 20 5.55 11.95 15.59
N MET A 21 6.15 10.83 15.20
CA MET A 21 7.59 10.72 14.95
C MET A 21 7.95 10.64 13.47
N ALA A 22 7.01 10.28 12.61
CA ALA A 22 7.17 10.25 11.16
C ALA A 22 5.82 10.39 10.46
N LYS A 23 5.84 10.90 9.21
CA LYS A 23 4.67 11.01 8.35
C LYS A 23 4.93 10.38 6.99
N ILE A 24 3.94 9.65 6.49
CA ILE A 24 3.89 9.15 5.12
C ILE A 24 2.68 9.78 4.44
N LYS A 25 2.89 10.42 3.29
CA LYS A 25 1.85 10.96 2.43
C LYS A 25 1.73 10.09 1.19
N ILE A 26 0.51 9.65 0.90
CA ILE A 26 0.16 8.83 -0.24
C ILE A 26 -0.68 9.68 -1.19
N ASN A 27 -0.15 10.04 -2.34
CA ASN A 27 -0.86 10.73 -3.40
C ASN A 27 -1.70 9.73 -4.20
N LEU A 28 -2.99 10.04 -4.38
CA LEU A 28 -3.95 9.16 -5.02
C LEU A 28 -4.30 9.66 -6.43
N PRO A 29 -4.26 8.80 -7.47
CA PRO A 29 -4.80 9.13 -8.78
C PRO A 29 -6.28 9.53 -8.73
N ASP A 30 -6.72 10.42 -9.61
CA ASP A 30 -8.09 10.98 -9.67
C ASP A 30 -9.19 9.91 -9.64
N SER A 31 -9.03 8.84 -10.43
CA SER A 31 -9.98 7.73 -10.51
C SER A 31 -9.64 6.62 -9.53
N SER A 32 -9.37 6.97 -8.26
CA SER A 32 -9.09 5.99 -7.22
C SER A 32 -9.67 6.36 -5.84
N THR A 33 -9.56 5.44 -4.89
CA THR A 33 -9.94 5.65 -3.49
C THR A 33 -8.97 4.97 -2.55
N TYR A 34 -8.79 5.59 -1.40
CA TYR A 34 -8.14 5.01 -0.23
C TYR A 34 -9.19 4.70 0.83
N ARG A 35 -9.04 3.56 1.52
CA ARG A 35 -9.82 3.24 2.71
C ARG A 35 -8.99 2.47 3.72
N ASP A 36 -8.93 2.92 4.96
CA ASP A 36 -8.25 2.15 6.01
C ASP A 36 -8.96 0.79 6.23
N TYR A 37 -8.18 -0.26 6.45
CA TYR A 37 -8.71 -1.62 6.56
C TYR A 37 -9.50 -1.87 7.85
N TYR A 38 -9.13 -1.18 8.93
CA TYR A 38 -9.74 -1.34 10.25
C TYR A 38 -10.65 -0.16 10.64
N ASN A 39 -10.48 1.00 10.01
CA ASN A 39 -11.31 2.19 10.18
C ASN A 39 -11.97 2.59 8.85
N TYR A 40 -13.11 1.99 8.53
CA TYR A 40 -13.81 2.24 7.27
C TYR A 40 -14.30 3.69 7.05
N ASP A 41 -14.32 4.51 8.11
CA ASP A 41 -14.65 5.93 8.05
C ASP A 41 -13.45 6.78 7.61
N ASP A 42 -12.23 6.25 7.72
CA ASP A 42 -11.03 6.89 7.18
C ASP A 42 -10.89 6.58 5.69
N PHE A 43 -11.49 7.46 4.90
CA PHE A 43 -11.66 7.32 3.46
C PHE A 43 -11.25 8.61 2.74
N VAL A 44 -10.58 8.46 1.60
CA VAL A 44 -10.12 9.59 0.77
C VAL A 44 -10.40 9.28 -0.70
N TRP A 45 -10.98 10.25 -1.41
CA TRP A 45 -11.17 10.19 -2.87
C TRP A 45 -9.88 10.53 -3.61
N GLY A 46 -9.76 9.99 -4.82
CA GLY A 46 -8.67 10.26 -5.75
C GLY A 46 -8.56 11.74 -6.12
N GLY A 47 -7.35 12.16 -6.50
CA GLY A 47 -7.01 13.56 -6.75
C GLY A 47 -6.60 14.33 -5.50
N ASP A 48 -6.71 13.69 -4.33
CA ASP A 48 -6.19 14.17 -3.05
C ASP A 48 -5.04 13.25 -2.55
N SER A 49 -4.63 13.45 -1.30
CA SER A 49 -3.59 12.69 -0.63
C SER A 49 -4.02 12.24 0.76
N LYS A 50 -3.52 11.07 1.18
CA LYS A 50 -3.68 10.57 2.53
C LYS A 50 -2.37 10.73 3.31
N GLU A 51 -2.41 11.50 4.39
CA GLU A 51 -1.33 11.52 5.38
C GLU A 51 -1.57 10.49 6.48
N ILE A 52 -0.52 9.76 6.80
CA ILE A 52 -0.48 8.72 7.81
C ILE A 52 0.65 9.06 8.79
N GLU A 53 0.30 9.13 10.06
CA GLU A 53 1.21 9.48 11.14
C GLU A 53 1.65 8.22 11.89
N PHE A 54 2.94 8.11 12.16
CA PHE A 54 3.53 7.00 12.92
C PHE A 54 4.11 7.50 14.23
N SER A 55 3.71 6.86 15.32
CA SER A 55 4.31 7.03 16.64
C SER A 55 5.64 6.25 16.76
N GLN A 56 6.43 6.57 17.79
CA GLN A 56 7.67 5.84 18.07
C GLN A 56 7.46 4.33 18.21
N THR A 57 6.37 3.92 18.89
CA THR A 57 6.04 2.50 19.09
C THR A 57 5.77 1.81 17.76
N GLN A 58 4.96 2.41 16.89
CA GLN A 58 4.66 1.83 15.59
C GLN A 58 5.90 1.69 14.69
N ILE A 59 6.84 2.64 14.77
CA ILE A 59 8.11 2.54 14.05
C ILE A 59 8.97 1.40 14.61
N THR A 60 9.07 1.31 15.94
CA THR A 60 9.90 0.31 16.63
C THR A 60 9.37 -1.11 16.45
N ASP A 61 8.05 -1.27 16.44
CA ASP A 61 7.37 -2.56 16.24
C ASP A 61 7.24 -2.94 14.76
N GLU A 62 7.83 -2.15 13.85
CA GLU A 62 7.73 -2.34 12.40
C GLU A 62 6.26 -2.42 11.91
N PHE A 63 5.38 -1.66 12.55
CA PHE A 63 3.94 -1.70 12.29
C PHE A 63 3.62 -1.15 10.89
N ALA A 64 2.86 -1.93 10.14
CA ALA A 64 2.37 -1.55 8.82
C ALA A 64 0.86 -1.26 8.86
N ILE A 65 0.49 -0.05 8.48
CA ILE A 65 -0.91 0.33 8.30
C ILE A 65 -1.40 -0.31 7.01
N LYS A 66 -2.48 -1.10 7.13
CA LYS A 66 -3.11 -1.82 6.02
C LYS A 66 -4.28 -0.99 5.50
N PHE A 67 -4.34 -0.79 4.19
CA PHE A 67 -5.44 -0.08 3.54
C PHE A 67 -5.89 -0.77 2.26
N LYS A 68 -7.11 -0.47 1.83
CA LYS A 68 -7.65 -0.83 0.53
C LYS A 68 -7.46 0.34 -0.43
N TRP A 69 -6.92 0.04 -1.60
CA TRP A 69 -6.83 0.97 -2.70
C TRP A 69 -7.63 0.40 -3.88
N ILE A 70 -8.62 1.15 -4.33
CA ILE A 70 -9.44 0.79 -5.48
C ILE A 70 -9.26 1.84 -6.55
N THR A 71 -9.00 1.43 -7.79
CA THR A 71 -8.95 2.34 -8.93
C THR A 71 -9.77 1.80 -10.10
N TRP A 72 -10.34 2.73 -10.87
CA TRP A 72 -11.23 2.45 -11.98
C TRP A 72 -10.61 2.92 -13.29
N ALA A 73 -11.05 2.34 -14.41
CA ALA A 73 -10.66 2.83 -15.71
C ALA A 73 -11.26 4.22 -15.88
N ASP A 74 -10.44 5.20 -16.25
CA ASP A 74 -10.96 6.51 -16.61
C ASP A 74 -11.70 6.42 -17.94
N THR A 75 -13.03 6.52 -17.87
CA THR A 75 -13.91 6.52 -19.05
C THR A 75 -14.50 7.90 -19.34
N GLY A 76 -13.96 8.98 -18.76
CA GLY A 76 -14.45 10.35 -19.00
C GLY A 76 -15.85 10.64 -18.45
N GLY A 77 -16.29 9.90 -17.44
CA GLY A 77 -17.60 10.02 -16.77
C GLY A 77 -17.53 9.63 -15.28
N ASP A 78 -18.67 9.25 -14.68
CA ASP A 78 -18.70 8.73 -13.30
C ASP A 78 -18.01 7.36 -13.22
N TYR A 79 -16.69 7.39 -12.98
CA TYR A 79 -15.83 6.22 -12.91
C TYR A 79 -16.20 5.29 -11.75
N THR A 80 -16.97 5.75 -10.75
CA THR A 80 -17.35 4.95 -9.58
C THR A 80 -18.36 3.84 -9.90
N HIS A 81 -19.03 3.94 -11.06
CA HIS A 81 -19.95 2.93 -11.60
C HIS A 81 -19.32 2.08 -12.71
N GLY A 82 -18.05 2.31 -13.06
CA GLY A 82 -17.29 1.50 -14.02
C GLY A 82 -16.70 0.24 -13.38
N SER A 83 -16.14 -0.65 -14.21
CA SER A 83 -15.40 -1.81 -13.70
C SER A 83 -14.11 -1.39 -12.98
N SER A 84 -13.86 -1.97 -11.81
CA SER A 84 -12.63 -1.72 -11.04
C SER A 84 -11.43 -2.35 -11.74
N VAL A 85 -10.41 -1.56 -12.04
CA VAL A 85 -9.16 -2.01 -12.66
C VAL A 85 -8.27 -2.67 -11.62
N TRP A 86 -8.16 -2.07 -10.43
CA TRP A 86 -7.43 -2.64 -9.29
C TRP A 86 -8.27 -2.52 -8.04
N ASN A 87 -8.40 -3.61 -7.29
CA ASN A 87 -8.86 -3.60 -5.90
C ASN A 87 -7.80 -4.32 -5.06
N MET A 88 -6.86 -3.53 -4.55
CA MET A 88 -5.66 -4.04 -3.89
C MET A 88 -5.70 -3.78 -2.39
N THR A 89 -5.06 -4.68 -1.67
CA THR A 89 -4.59 -4.40 -0.32
C THR A 89 -3.18 -3.85 -0.40
N CYS A 90 -2.97 -2.69 0.21
CA CYS A 90 -1.69 -2.00 0.27
C CYS A 90 -1.32 -1.73 1.73
N TYR A 91 -0.06 -1.39 1.93
CA TYR A 91 0.52 -1.17 3.23
C TYR A 91 1.41 0.06 3.21
N ALA A 92 1.41 0.80 4.32
CA ALA A 92 2.33 1.89 4.57
C ALA A 92 3.06 1.64 5.89
N GLN A 93 4.37 1.84 5.91
CA GLN A 93 5.19 1.65 7.10
C GLN A 93 6.32 2.68 7.12
N SER A 94 6.54 3.30 8.28
CA SER A 94 7.78 4.04 8.54
C SER A 94 8.82 3.12 9.19
N THR A 95 10.07 3.20 8.76
CA THR A 95 11.19 2.38 9.24
C THR A 95 12.15 3.15 10.15
N ALA A 96 11.99 4.48 10.27
CA ALA A 96 12.72 5.29 11.22
C ALA A 96 12.00 6.62 11.49
N THR A 97 12.30 7.22 12.64
CA THR A 97 11.92 8.60 12.97
C THR A 97 12.40 9.56 11.89
N TYR A 98 11.54 10.47 11.45
CA TYR A 98 11.87 11.43 10.40
C TYR A 98 11.10 12.73 10.59
N ILE A 99 11.84 13.83 10.72
CA ILE A 99 11.28 15.18 10.78
C ILE A 99 11.02 15.65 9.34
N GLY A 100 9.85 15.27 8.81
CA GLY A 100 9.40 15.55 7.46
C GLY A 100 8.29 14.59 7.02
N THR A 101 7.87 14.71 5.76
CA THR A 101 6.85 13.82 5.17
C THR A 101 7.45 13.04 4.03
N ALA A 102 7.40 11.71 4.14
CA ALA A 102 7.75 10.78 3.07
C ALA A 102 6.62 10.74 2.05
N GLU A 103 6.86 11.12 0.79
CA GLU A 103 5.82 11.10 -0.25
C GLU A 103 5.91 9.87 -1.14
N TRP A 104 4.75 9.25 -1.40
CA TRP A 104 4.57 8.12 -2.30
C TRP A 104 3.39 8.38 -3.22
N THR A 105 3.48 7.97 -4.47
CA THR A 105 2.38 8.14 -5.45
C THR A 105 1.96 6.77 -5.95
N LEU A 106 0.68 6.45 -5.77
CA LEU A 106 0.07 5.29 -6.40
C LEU A 106 -0.19 5.61 -7.87
N SER A 107 -0.06 4.60 -8.72
CA SER A 107 -0.16 4.74 -10.18
C SER A 107 -1.14 3.71 -10.71
N GLN A 108 -1.88 4.07 -11.75
CA GLN A 108 -2.74 3.14 -12.47
C GLN A 108 -1.97 2.21 -13.42
N ASP A 109 -0.65 2.40 -13.54
CA ASP A 109 0.24 1.50 -14.28
C ASP A 109 0.28 0.12 -13.62
N LYS A 110 -0.15 -0.91 -14.36
CA LYS A 110 -0.20 -2.32 -13.92
C LYS A 110 1.18 -2.84 -13.52
N GLU A 111 2.19 -2.51 -14.30
CA GLU A 111 3.53 -3.07 -14.12
C GLU A 111 4.24 -2.39 -12.95
N ASN A 112 3.88 -1.13 -12.67
CA ASN A 112 4.45 -0.31 -11.61
C ASN A 112 3.36 0.49 -10.88
N PRO A 113 2.60 -0.13 -9.96
CA PRO A 113 1.48 0.51 -9.27
C PRO A 113 1.90 1.62 -8.28
N ILE A 114 3.21 1.86 -8.15
CA ILE A 114 3.82 2.86 -7.29
C ILE A 114 4.93 3.53 -8.09
N THR A 115 4.79 4.82 -8.36
CA THR A 115 5.72 5.59 -9.22
C THR A 115 6.43 6.72 -8.46
N GLY A 116 6.12 6.90 -7.17
CA GLY A 116 6.74 7.91 -6.32
C GLY A 116 8.10 7.49 -5.77
N THR A 117 9.05 8.44 -5.73
CA THR A 117 10.32 8.34 -5.02
C THR A 117 10.16 8.60 -3.54
N ALA A 118 10.69 7.71 -2.69
CA ALA A 118 10.99 8.02 -1.31
C ALA A 118 12.50 8.02 -1.07
N ASN A 119 13.07 9.21 -0.91
CA ASN A 119 14.37 9.39 -0.25
C ASN A 119 14.19 9.45 1.28
N SER A 120 13.27 8.67 1.84
CA SER A 120 12.84 8.78 3.24
C SER A 120 12.68 7.42 3.90
N PRO A 121 12.77 7.32 5.25
CA PRO A 121 12.74 6.05 5.96
C PRO A 121 11.30 5.51 6.12
N GLY A 122 10.71 5.12 5.00
CA GLY A 122 9.41 4.47 4.95
C GLY A 122 9.22 3.73 3.64
N ARG A 123 8.13 2.98 3.55
CA ARG A 123 7.74 2.24 2.35
C ARG A 123 6.22 2.22 2.21
N VAL A 124 5.78 2.27 0.96
CA VAL A 124 4.42 1.89 0.55
C VAL A 124 4.54 0.73 -0.42
N TRP A 125 3.73 -0.30 -0.23
CA TRP A 125 3.72 -1.46 -1.15
C TRP A 125 2.31 -2.06 -1.25
N CYS A 126 2.01 -2.63 -2.41
CA CYS A 126 0.77 -3.35 -2.68
C CYS A 126 1.16 -4.74 -3.23
N PRO A 127 1.07 -5.81 -2.42
CA PRO A 127 1.36 -7.16 -2.90
C PRO A 127 0.51 -7.53 -4.11
N ALA A 128 1.16 -8.02 -5.17
CA ALA A 128 0.52 -8.32 -6.45
C ALA A 128 -0.52 -9.44 -6.37
N ASP A 129 -0.39 -10.33 -5.38
CA ASP A 129 -1.29 -11.45 -5.10
C ASP A 129 -2.59 -11.04 -4.38
N GLN A 130 -2.76 -9.76 -4.04
CA GLN A 130 -3.95 -9.25 -3.33
C GLN A 130 -4.79 -8.26 -4.15
N GLY A 131 -4.63 -8.25 -5.49
CA GLY A 131 -5.48 -7.53 -6.42
C GLY A 131 -6.62 -8.41 -6.94
N GLU A 132 -7.87 -8.08 -6.65
CA GLU A 132 -9.01 -8.66 -7.36
C GLU A 132 -9.32 -7.82 -8.60
N CYS A 133 -9.06 -8.37 -9.79
CA CYS A 133 -9.69 -7.84 -11.01
C CYS A 133 -11.16 -8.25 -11.02
N ARG A 134 -12.08 -7.30 -11.13
CA ARG A 134 -13.52 -7.59 -11.32
C ARG A 134 -13.99 -6.90 -12.59
N ASP A 135 -14.17 -7.72 -13.63
CA ASP A 135 -14.61 -7.41 -14.99
C ASP A 135 -13.72 -6.42 -15.78
N GLY A 136 -13.35 -6.79 -17.01
CA GLY A 136 -12.71 -5.88 -17.97
C GLY A 136 -11.22 -5.61 -17.79
N CYS A 137 -10.59 -6.01 -16.68
CA CYS A 137 -9.12 -6.04 -16.61
C CYS A 137 -8.62 -7.27 -17.38
N VAL A 138 -7.95 -7.03 -18.51
CA VAL A 138 -7.24 -8.07 -19.22
C VAL A 138 -6.07 -8.49 -18.35
N ASP A 139 -6.14 -9.70 -17.78
CA ASP A 139 -4.96 -10.36 -17.24
C ASP A 139 -4.01 -10.68 -18.38
N VAL A 140 -3.08 -9.77 -18.64
CA VAL A 140 -1.98 -9.98 -19.59
C VAL A 140 -1.00 -11.10 -19.19
N ASP A 141 -1.26 -11.86 -18.12
CA ASP A 141 -0.43 -13.00 -17.70
C ASP A 141 -0.89 -14.36 -18.24
N SER A 142 -1.60 -14.38 -19.37
CA SER A 142 -1.99 -15.62 -20.06
C SER A 142 -1.36 -15.82 -21.44
N VAL A 143 -0.18 -15.24 -21.71
CA VAL A 143 0.74 -15.80 -22.71
C VAL A 143 1.75 -16.69 -22.00
N SER A 144 1.24 -17.81 -21.48
CA SER A 144 2.09 -18.92 -21.08
C SER A 144 2.80 -19.43 -22.33
N VAL A 145 4.13 -19.31 -22.28
CA VAL A 145 5.13 -20.07 -23.00
C VAL A 145 4.55 -21.38 -23.56
N ALA A 146 4.29 -21.42 -24.86
CA ALA A 146 4.16 -22.68 -25.57
C ALA A 146 5.55 -23.32 -25.66
N ILE A 147 6.01 -23.90 -24.55
CA ILE A 147 6.95 -25.01 -24.61
C ILE A 147 6.16 -26.18 -25.17
N GLN A 148 6.03 -26.26 -26.49
CA GLN A 148 5.86 -27.57 -27.10
C GLN A 148 7.24 -28.24 -27.13
N HIS A 149 7.44 -29.10 -26.13
CA HIS A 149 8.23 -30.31 -26.24
C HIS A 149 8.15 -30.88 -27.67
N SER A 150 9.27 -30.84 -28.39
CA SER A 150 9.64 -31.95 -29.28
C SER A 150 11.07 -32.37 -28.94
N THR A 151 11.15 -33.26 -27.96
CA THR A 151 12.06 -34.41 -27.92
C THR A 151 11.96 -35.08 -29.32
N GLU A 152 12.99 -35.39 -30.11
CA GLU A 152 14.37 -35.85 -29.83
C GLU A 152 15.16 -35.91 -31.20
N PRO A 153 16.33 -36.57 -31.34
CA PRO A 153 17.51 -35.99 -31.98
C PRO A 153 17.80 -36.56 -33.39
N SER A 154 18.36 -35.75 -34.29
CA SER A 154 18.97 -36.29 -35.52
C SER A 154 20.46 -36.53 -35.28
N SER A 155 20.78 -37.72 -34.79
CA SER A 155 22.14 -38.28 -34.83
C SER A 155 22.52 -38.61 -36.27
N ALA A 156 23.66 -38.08 -36.70
CA ALA A 156 24.36 -38.46 -37.92
C ALA A 156 24.67 -39.96 -37.99
N GLY A 157 24.63 -40.56 -39.19
CA GLY A 157 25.25 -41.88 -39.41
C GLY A 157 24.81 -42.68 -40.64
N ILE A 158 25.52 -42.49 -41.76
CA ILE A 158 26.08 -43.53 -42.66
C ILE A 158 25.18 -44.72 -43.09
N ARG A 159 24.99 -44.89 -44.42
CA ARG A 159 25.34 -46.15 -45.12
C ARG A 159 25.55 -45.97 -46.63
N ARG A 160 26.72 -46.44 -47.07
CA ARG A 160 27.08 -46.75 -48.46
C ARG A 160 26.26 -47.96 -48.94
N ARG A 161 25.78 -47.94 -50.18
CA ARG A 161 26.23 -48.78 -51.30
C ARG A 161 25.47 -48.39 -52.56
#